data_AF-A0A0Q4SBL8-F1
#
_entry.id   AF-A0A0Q4SBL8-F1
#
_cell.length_a   1.000
_cell.length_b   1.000
_cell.length_c   1.000
_cell.angle_alpha   90.00
_cell.angle_beta   90.00
_cell.angle_gamma   90.00
#
_symmetry.space_group_name_H-M   'P 1'
#
loop_
_entity.id
_entity.type
_entity.pdbx_description
1 polymer ?
#
loop_
_entity_poly.entity_id
_entity_poly.type
_entity_poly.pdbx_seq_one_letter_code
_entity_poly.pdbx_strand_id
1 'polypeptide(L)'
;MICKVFKSCSREVLNWITKQQSVNEESISDWLLYKLSDLEPKINYLGFNRFEEAATTGADYELWVIGLPVYYRFRIQAKRLRKGHDHYSSIAYSNRYGLQIDKLIKDANILNYIPLYAFYNEEKQVSRCQGKVDDEGVYLAMARELYNAVLLKPKTFIDTAFLIGKSLPISCWFCCPLINRTPGGGFLPFLNNYFNLSDYSEQGQYKVLPFEISNLIQKFRSDNPESIWDFQFDEDYKDLKGIIVIDIENETTD
;
A
#
# COMPACT_ATOMS: atom_id res chain seq x y z
N MET A 1 17.63 6.74 -1.07
CA MET A 1 17.88 5.48 -1.83
C MET A 1 16.55 4.75 -2.08
N ILE A 2 15.68 4.70 -1.08
CA ILE A 2 14.35 4.06 -1.09
C ILE A 2 13.48 4.51 -2.29
N CYS A 3 13.37 5.82 -2.53
CA CYS A 3 12.63 6.37 -3.68
C CYS A 3 13.04 5.74 -5.03
N LYS A 4 14.34 5.55 -5.27
CA LYS A 4 14.85 4.97 -6.52
C LYS A 4 14.51 3.48 -6.62
N VAL A 5 14.54 2.76 -5.50
CA VAL A 5 14.18 1.34 -5.43
C VAL A 5 12.70 1.16 -5.74
N PHE A 6 11.81 1.92 -5.10
CA PHE A 6 10.38 1.91 -5.41
C PHE A 6 10.10 2.20 -6.89
N LYS A 7 10.75 3.23 -7.44
CA LYS A 7 10.60 3.59 -8.86
C LYS A 7 11.07 2.46 -9.78
N SER A 8 12.19 1.82 -9.47
CA SER A 8 12.74 0.71 -10.27
C SER A 8 11.81 -0.49 -10.24
N CYS A 9 11.40 -0.95 -9.05
CA CYS A 9 10.49 -2.08 -8.91
C CYS A 9 9.14 -1.81 -9.59
N SER A 10 8.59 -0.60 -9.42
CA SER A 10 7.33 -0.20 -10.05
C SER A 10 7.39 -0.21 -11.59
N ARG A 11 8.51 0.22 -12.18
CA ARG A 11 8.77 0.10 -13.63
C ARG A 11 8.91 -1.34 -14.09
N GLU A 12 9.52 -2.18 -13.27
CA GLU A 12 9.65 -3.60 -13.57
C GLU A 12 8.29 -4.32 -13.52
N VAL A 13 7.42 -3.98 -12.56
CA VAL A 13 6.02 -4.44 -12.56
C VAL A 13 5.31 -4.06 -13.85
N LEU A 14 5.41 -2.80 -14.29
CA LEU A 14 4.83 -2.36 -15.57
C LEU A 14 5.32 -3.25 -16.72
N ASN A 15 6.63 -3.40 -16.85
CA ASN A 15 7.25 -4.21 -17.90
C ASN A 15 6.84 -5.69 -17.83
N TRP A 16 6.74 -6.25 -16.62
CA TRP A 16 6.38 -7.65 -16.41
C TRP A 16 4.93 -7.90 -16.84
N ILE A 17 3.99 -7.07 -16.40
CA ILE A 17 2.57 -7.22 -16.74
C ILE A 17 2.35 -7.03 -18.24
N THR A 18 3.01 -6.04 -18.87
CA THR A 18 2.94 -5.84 -20.31
C THR A 18 3.44 -7.06 -21.10
N LYS A 19 4.48 -7.75 -20.61
CA LYS A 19 5.04 -8.95 -21.26
C LYS A 19 4.24 -10.22 -20.96
N GLN A 20 3.68 -10.34 -19.76
CA GLN A 20 2.97 -11.53 -19.31
C GLN A 20 1.58 -11.14 -18.80
N GLN A 21 0.62 -11.01 -19.73
CA GLN A 21 -0.73 -10.60 -19.41
C GLN A 21 -1.50 -11.60 -18.53
N SER A 22 -1.03 -12.84 -18.37
CA SER A 22 -1.66 -13.84 -17.51
C SER A 22 -1.20 -13.80 -16.05
N VAL A 23 -0.23 -12.94 -15.69
CA VAL A 23 0.28 -12.86 -14.32
C VAL A 23 -0.82 -12.47 -13.33
N ASN A 24 -0.93 -13.19 -12.22
CA ASN A 24 -1.95 -12.94 -11.21
C ASN A 24 -1.52 -11.82 -10.26
N GLU A 25 -2.52 -11.15 -9.67
CA GLU A 25 -2.35 -10.06 -8.70
C GLU A 25 -1.48 -10.45 -7.50
N GLU A 26 -1.70 -11.63 -6.95
CA GLU A 26 -0.93 -12.17 -5.83
C GLU A 26 0.55 -12.31 -6.17
N SER A 27 0.87 -12.88 -7.34
CA SER A 27 2.25 -13.02 -7.78
C SER A 27 2.96 -11.66 -7.96
N ILE A 28 2.23 -10.63 -8.38
CA ILE A 28 2.78 -9.27 -8.47
C ILE A 28 3.08 -8.71 -7.08
N SER A 29 2.14 -8.86 -6.14
CA SER A 29 2.32 -8.42 -4.74
C SER A 29 3.51 -9.11 -4.09
N ASP A 30 3.58 -10.44 -4.15
CA ASP A 30 4.65 -11.21 -3.51
C ASP A 30 6.01 -10.83 -4.07
N TRP A 31 6.11 -10.76 -5.39
CA TRP A 31 7.33 -10.36 -6.08
C TRP A 31 7.75 -8.94 -5.69
N LEU A 32 6.81 -7.98 -5.68
CA LEU A 32 7.09 -6.59 -5.37
C LEU A 32 7.62 -6.44 -3.95
N LEU A 33 6.91 -7.02 -2.97
CA LEU A 33 7.27 -6.91 -1.56
C LEU A 33 8.62 -7.57 -1.27
N TYR A 34 8.84 -8.77 -1.80
CA TYR A 34 10.14 -9.45 -1.71
C TYR A 34 11.25 -8.61 -2.34
N LYS A 35 11.06 -8.12 -3.58
CA LYS A 35 12.10 -7.39 -4.30
C LYS A 35 12.45 -6.05 -3.65
N LEU A 36 11.46 -5.36 -3.08
CA LEU A 36 11.73 -4.14 -2.31
C LEU A 36 12.63 -4.45 -1.11
N SER A 37 12.36 -5.53 -0.37
CA SER A 37 13.19 -5.92 0.78
C SER A 37 14.57 -6.45 0.41
N ASP A 38 14.69 -7.12 -0.75
CA ASP A 38 15.94 -7.67 -1.28
C ASP A 38 16.90 -6.55 -1.72
N LEU A 39 16.36 -5.47 -2.27
CA LEU A 39 17.14 -4.36 -2.85
C LEU A 39 17.46 -3.23 -1.86
N GLU A 40 16.72 -3.12 -0.76
CA GLU A 40 16.87 -2.03 0.19
C GLU A 40 16.80 -2.56 1.64
N PRO A 41 17.92 -2.59 2.38
CA PRO A 41 17.97 -3.11 3.76
C PRO A 41 17.04 -2.42 4.75
N LYS A 42 16.61 -1.20 4.43
CA LYS A 42 15.62 -0.44 5.22
C LYS A 42 14.18 -0.92 5.01
N ILE A 43 13.93 -1.75 4.01
CA ILE A 43 12.62 -2.33 3.73
C ILE A 43 12.66 -3.79 4.17
N ASN A 44 11.78 -4.15 5.08
CA ASN A 44 11.68 -5.51 5.60
C ASN A 44 10.31 -6.09 5.25
N TYR A 45 10.29 -7.34 4.81
CA TYR A 45 9.07 -8.04 4.43
C TYR A 45 8.94 -9.36 5.18
N LEU A 46 7.76 -9.60 5.76
CA LEU A 46 7.37 -10.88 6.32
C LEU A 46 6.09 -11.35 5.62
N GLY A 47 6.19 -12.45 4.87
CA GLY A 47 5.05 -13.11 4.24
C GLY A 47 4.41 -14.16 5.16
N PHE A 48 3.11 -14.37 5.00
CA PHE A 48 2.33 -15.36 5.73
C PHE A 48 1.83 -16.47 4.79
N ASN A 49 1.90 -17.72 5.24
CA ASN A 49 1.55 -18.89 4.43
C ASN A 49 0.04 -19.24 4.42
N ARG A 50 -0.83 -18.38 4.97
CA ARG A 50 -2.25 -18.74 5.19
C ARG A 50 -3.16 -18.20 4.07
N PHE A 51 -3.68 -19.14 3.30
CA PHE A 51 -4.54 -18.97 2.12
C PHE A 51 -6.04 -18.75 2.44
N GLU A 52 -6.38 -18.16 3.58
CA GLU A 52 -7.77 -17.74 3.81
C GLU A 52 -7.93 -16.32 3.26
N GLU A 53 -8.48 -16.26 2.05
CA GLU A 53 -8.93 -15.05 1.36
C GLU A 53 -9.52 -14.04 2.36
N ALA A 54 -8.84 -12.91 2.56
CA ALA A 54 -9.08 -11.82 3.53
C ALA A 54 -10.55 -11.66 3.98
N ALA A 55 -11.02 -12.59 4.80
CA ALA A 55 -12.45 -12.81 5.01
C ALA A 55 -12.99 -11.68 5.87
N THR A 56 -12.17 -11.23 6.83
CA THR A 56 -12.48 -10.20 7.80
C THR A 56 -11.91 -8.83 7.41
N THR A 57 -10.67 -8.76 6.92
CA THR A 57 -9.96 -7.48 6.68
C THR A 57 -10.25 -6.88 5.31
N GLY A 58 -10.47 -7.70 4.28
CA GLY A 58 -10.57 -7.26 2.90
C GLY A 58 -9.28 -6.61 2.36
N ALA A 59 -8.12 -6.97 2.92
CA ALA A 59 -6.80 -6.44 2.58
C ALA A 59 -5.82 -7.56 2.21
N ASP A 60 -4.82 -7.26 1.38
CA ASP A 60 -3.75 -8.19 1.04
C ASP A 60 -2.56 -8.06 2.00
N TYR A 61 -2.13 -6.84 2.35
CA TYR A 61 -0.98 -6.65 3.22
C TYR A 61 -1.06 -5.35 4.04
N GLU A 62 -0.18 -5.28 5.04
CA GLU A 62 -0.01 -4.13 5.90
C GLU A 62 1.33 -3.46 5.64
N LEU A 63 1.35 -2.12 5.65
CA LEU A 63 2.56 -1.32 5.52
C LEU A 63 2.76 -0.44 6.76
N TRP A 64 3.94 -0.54 7.37
CA TRP A 64 4.45 0.38 8.35
C TRP A 64 5.52 1.29 7.76
N VAL A 65 5.46 2.57 8.08
CA VAL A 65 6.57 3.51 7.86
C VAL A 65 7.00 4.10 9.19
N ILE A 66 8.27 3.90 9.53
CA ILE A 66 8.89 4.35 10.78
C ILE A 66 10.04 5.32 10.50
N GLY A 67 10.38 6.18 11.47
CA GLY A 67 11.43 7.20 11.30
C GLY A 67 10.95 8.57 10.81
N LEU A 68 9.64 8.80 10.87
CA LEU A 68 9.02 10.13 10.79
C LEU A 68 8.67 10.62 12.20
N PRO A 69 8.21 11.88 12.38
CA PRO A 69 7.80 12.38 13.69
C PRO A 69 6.72 11.54 14.40
N VAL A 70 5.96 10.77 13.62
CA VAL A 70 5.03 9.72 14.06
C VAL A 70 5.19 8.49 13.17
N TYR A 71 4.78 7.32 13.65
CA TYR A 71 4.72 6.11 12.82
C TYR A 71 3.42 6.09 12.02
N TYR A 72 3.50 5.61 10.78
CA TYR A 72 2.33 5.48 9.90
C TYR A 72 2.02 4.02 9.63
N ARG A 73 0.74 3.70 9.67
CA ARG A 73 0.20 2.37 9.44
C ARG A 73 -0.85 2.39 8.34
N PHE A 74 -0.66 1.56 7.33
CA PHE A 74 -1.53 1.46 6.16
C PHE A 74 -2.05 0.04 6.01
N ARG A 75 -3.29 -0.08 5.56
CA ARG A 75 -3.93 -1.34 5.20
C ARG A 75 -4.19 -1.33 3.69
N ILE A 76 -3.64 -2.31 2.97
CA ILE A 76 -3.57 -2.24 1.50
C ILE A 76 -4.28 -3.42 0.86
N GLN A 77 -5.22 -3.13 -0.02
CA GLN A 77 -5.83 -4.10 -0.94
C GLN A 77 -5.22 -3.94 -2.33
N ALA A 78 -4.62 -4.99 -2.87
CA ALA A 78 -4.12 -4.99 -4.24
C ALA A 78 -5.27 -5.19 -5.23
N LYS A 79 -5.15 -4.56 -6.41
CA LYS A 79 -5.99 -4.81 -7.60
C LYS A 79 -5.19 -4.71 -8.89
N ARG A 80 -5.25 -5.74 -9.73
CA ARG A 80 -4.72 -5.64 -11.10
C ARG A 80 -5.70 -4.95 -12.05
N LEU A 81 -5.22 -3.95 -12.78
CA LEU A 81 -5.94 -3.24 -13.82
C LEU A 81 -5.55 -3.79 -15.20
N ARG A 82 -6.57 -4.16 -15.98
CA ARG A 82 -6.42 -4.64 -17.36
C ARG A 82 -6.88 -3.58 -18.36
N LYS A 83 -6.11 -3.40 -19.42
CA LYS A 83 -6.43 -2.46 -20.49
C LYS A 83 -7.79 -2.73 -21.12
N GLY A 84 -8.59 -1.68 -21.29
CA GLY A 84 -9.90 -1.76 -21.94
C GLY A 84 -10.99 -2.52 -21.17
N HIS A 85 -10.75 -2.86 -19.90
CA HIS A 85 -11.75 -3.53 -19.06
C HIS A 85 -12.48 -2.52 -18.17
N ASP A 86 -13.72 -2.86 -17.81
CA ASP A 86 -14.46 -2.19 -16.74
C ASP A 86 -13.98 -2.69 -15.39
N HIS A 87 -13.44 -1.81 -14.57
CA HIS A 87 -12.93 -2.11 -13.24
C HIS A 87 -13.95 -1.89 -12.13
N TYR A 88 -15.20 -1.52 -12.47
CA TYR A 88 -16.25 -1.32 -11.47
C TYR A 88 -16.41 -2.55 -10.56
N SER A 89 -16.46 -3.74 -11.16
CA SER A 89 -16.61 -5.01 -10.42
C SER A 89 -15.41 -5.35 -9.54
N SER A 90 -14.20 -4.86 -9.88
CA SER A 90 -13.00 -5.06 -9.06
C SER A 90 -13.01 -4.18 -7.80
N ILE A 91 -13.61 -2.99 -7.88
CA ILE A 91 -13.77 -2.08 -6.72
C ILE A 91 -15.00 -2.45 -5.90
N ALA A 92 -16.12 -2.71 -6.57
CA ALA A 92 -17.39 -3.14 -6.00
C ALA A 92 -17.45 -4.65 -5.73
N TYR A 93 -16.29 -5.30 -5.59
CA TYR A 93 -16.23 -6.75 -5.38
C TYR A 93 -16.87 -7.11 -4.04
N SER A 94 -17.81 -8.07 -4.08
CA SER A 94 -18.47 -8.62 -2.90
C SER A 94 -18.28 -10.12 -2.84
N ASN A 95 -18.16 -10.64 -1.61
CA ASN A 95 -18.24 -12.06 -1.32
C ASN A 95 -19.34 -12.34 -0.30
N ARG A 96 -19.43 -13.58 0.21
CA ARG A 96 -20.46 -13.99 1.20
C ARG A 96 -20.47 -13.16 2.49
N TYR A 97 -19.42 -12.39 2.73
CA TYR A 97 -19.24 -11.55 3.92
C TYR A 97 -19.39 -10.04 3.63
N GLY A 98 -19.81 -9.65 2.42
CA GLY A 98 -20.03 -8.26 2.03
C GLY A 98 -18.99 -7.71 1.05
N LEU A 99 -19.04 -6.39 0.83
CA LEU A 99 -18.13 -5.67 -0.07
C LEU A 99 -16.72 -5.58 0.50
N GLN A 100 -15.71 -5.89 -0.32
CA GLN A 100 -14.31 -5.90 0.12
C GLN A 100 -13.84 -4.53 0.58
N ILE A 101 -14.19 -3.47 -0.16
CA ILE A 101 -13.84 -2.09 0.19
C ILE A 101 -14.49 -1.62 1.50
N ASP A 102 -15.71 -2.06 1.80
CA ASP A 102 -16.37 -1.77 3.08
C ASP A 102 -15.62 -2.42 4.24
N LYS A 103 -15.20 -3.68 4.08
CA LYS A 103 -14.40 -4.38 5.10
C LYS A 103 -13.06 -3.68 5.32
N LEU A 104 -12.36 -3.34 4.24
CA LEU A 104 -11.09 -2.62 4.29
C LEU A 104 -11.22 -1.31 5.07
N ILE A 105 -12.25 -0.51 4.78
CA ILE A 105 -12.50 0.76 5.45
C ILE A 105 -12.93 0.54 6.92
N LYS A 106 -13.78 -0.45 7.18
CA LYS A 106 -14.26 -0.78 8.52
C LYS A 106 -13.12 -1.27 9.42
N ASP A 107 -12.30 -2.19 8.94
CA ASP A 107 -11.08 -2.66 9.62
C ASP A 107 -10.14 -1.49 9.92
N ALA A 108 -9.91 -0.64 8.91
CA ALA A 108 -9.15 0.59 9.05
C ALA A 108 -9.66 1.55 10.13
N ASN A 109 -10.98 1.65 10.32
CA ASN A 109 -11.57 2.45 11.39
C ASN A 109 -11.35 1.82 12.77
N ILE A 110 -11.55 0.51 12.89
CA ILE A 110 -11.53 -0.19 14.18
C ILE A 110 -10.11 -0.22 14.76
N LEU A 111 -9.14 -0.52 13.91
CA LEU A 111 -7.76 -0.81 14.31
C LEU A 111 -6.77 0.31 13.94
N ASN A 112 -7.30 1.48 13.52
CA ASN A 112 -6.56 2.69 13.19
C ASN A 112 -5.52 2.53 12.06
N TYR A 113 -5.98 2.18 10.86
CA TYR A 113 -5.16 2.15 9.63
C TYR A 113 -5.57 3.24 8.65
N ILE A 114 -4.67 3.64 7.75
CA ILE A 114 -5.05 4.32 6.51
C ILE A 114 -5.38 3.25 5.44
N PRO A 115 -6.63 3.15 4.96
CA PRO A 115 -7.01 2.14 3.97
C PRO A 115 -6.67 2.59 2.55
N LEU A 116 -5.92 1.77 1.83
CA LEU A 116 -5.45 2.05 0.47
C LEU A 116 -5.77 0.91 -0.48
N TYR A 117 -5.85 1.26 -1.77
CA TYR A 117 -5.70 0.31 -2.86
C TYR A 117 -4.31 0.43 -3.47
N ALA A 118 -3.70 -0.71 -3.80
CA ALA A 118 -2.53 -0.81 -4.67
C ALA A 118 -2.95 -1.32 -6.05
N PHE A 119 -2.89 -0.46 -7.06
CA PHE A 119 -3.21 -0.79 -8.44
C PHE A 119 -1.97 -1.23 -9.21
N TYR A 120 -2.06 -2.40 -9.83
CA TYR A 120 -1.08 -2.92 -10.78
C TYR A 120 -1.55 -2.65 -12.20
N ASN A 121 -0.86 -1.74 -12.86
CA ASN A 121 -1.26 -1.14 -14.12
C ASN A 121 -0.29 -1.54 -15.25
N GLU A 122 -0.83 -1.72 -16.45
CA GLU A 122 -0.08 -2.10 -17.66
C GLU A 122 -0.04 -0.99 -18.72
N GLU A 123 -0.58 0.18 -18.42
CA GLU A 123 -0.71 1.31 -19.35
C GLU A 123 0.01 2.56 -18.83
N LYS A 124 0.57 3.40 -19.71
CA LYS A 124 1.01 4.73 -19.29
C LYS A 124 -0.22 5.60 -19.04
N GLN A 125 -0.34 6.10 -17.83
CA GLN A 125 -1.52 6.85 -17.39
C GLN A 125 -1.09 8.07 -16.56
N VAL A 126 -1.83 9.16 -16.71
CA VAL A 126 -1.57 10.38 -15.94
C VAL A 126 -2.14 10.22 -14.54
N SER A 127 -1.25 10.28 -13.55
CA SER A 127 -1.60 10.23 -12.13
C SER A 127 -1.74 11.62 -11.51
N ARG A 128 -2.08 11.68 -10.22
CA ARG A 128 -2.11 12.94 -9.46
C ARG A 128 -0.74 13.49 -9.11
N CYS A 129 0.32 12.72 -9.33
CA CYS A 129 1.65 13.11 -8.90
C CYS A 129 2.13 14.31 -9.72
N GLN A 130 2.39 15.44 -9.07
CA GLN A 130 2.83 16.67 -9.73
C GLN A 130 4.20 16.51 -10.42
N GLY A 131 4.99 15.51 -10.00
CA GLY A 131 6.24 15.11 -10.66
C GLY A 131 6.07 14.50 -12.06
N LYS A 132 4.83 14.36 -12.56
CA LYS A 132 4.49 13.83 -13.90
C LYS A 132 5.10 12.45 -14.17
N VAL A 133 5.02 11.57 -13.17
CA VAL A 133 5.45 10.18 -13.29
C VAL A 133 4.29 9.38 -13.90
N ASP A 134 4.51 8.86 -15.11
CA ASP A 134 3.53 8.13 -15.92
C ASP A 134 4.05 6.78 -16.46
N ASP A 135 5.28 6.41 -16.10
CA ASP A 135 5.98 5.21 -16.60
C ASP A 135 6.15 4.12 -15.54
N GLU A 136 5.27 4.10 -14.56
CA GLU A 136 5.26 3.16 -13.44
C GLU A 136 4.07 2.20 -13.50
N GLY A 137 4.21 1.04 -12.85
CA GLY A 137 3.21 -0.04 -12.84
C GLY A 137 2.46 -0.17 -11.53
N VAL A 138 2.89 0.49 -10.46
CA VAL A 138 2.27 0.40 -9.13
C VAL A 138 1.79 1.77 -8.69
N TYR A 139 0.51 1.88 -8.38
CA TYR A 139 -0.12 3.14 -7.94
C TYR A 139 -0.93 2.91 -6.67
N LEU A 140 -0.92 3.87 -5.76
CA LEU A 140 -1.69 3.83 -4.52
C LEU A 140 -2.81 4.86 -4.53
N ALA A 141 -3.99 4.46 -4.06
CA ALA A 141 -5.17 5.31 -3.94
C ALA A 141 -5.82 5.17 -2.56
N MET A 142 -6.46 6.23 -2.08
CA MET A 142 -7.24 6.19 -0.84
C MET A 142 -8.53 5.41 -1.04
N ALA A 143 -8.75 4.35 -0.24
CA ALA A 143 -9.92 3.49 -0.40
C ALA A 143 -11.24 4.25 -0.23
N ARG A 144 -11.35 5.16 0.76
CA ARG A 144 -12.60 5.94 0.94
C ARG A 144 -12.89 6.87 -0.23
N GLU A 145 -11.87 7.42 -0.87
CA GLU A 145 -12.10 8.26 -2.03
C GLU A 145 -12.65 7.44 -3.20
N LEU A 146 -12.12 6.23 -3.41
CA LEU A 146 -12.66 5.29 -4.38
C LEU A 146 -14.08 4.87 -4.03
N TYR A 147 -14.37 4.59 -2.76
CA TYR A 147 -15.71 4.30 -2.28
C TYR A 147 -16.70 5.42 -2.67
N ASN A 148 -16.36 6.67 -2.33
CA ASN A 148 -17.20 7.82 -2.62
C ASN A 148 -17.35 8.07 -4.13
N ALA A 149 -16.29 7.83 -4.90
CA ALA A 149 -16.28 8.11 -6.33
C ALA A 149 -16.91 7.00 -7.20
N VAL A 150 -16.89 5.75 -6.73
CA VAL A 150 -17.37 4.58 -7.49
C VAL A 150 -18.68 4.04 -6.94
N LEU A 151 -18.79 3.84 -5.62
CA LEU A 151 -19.94 3.15 -5.01
C LEU A 151 -21.08 4.09 -4.61
N LEU A 152 -20.79 5.33 -4.22
CA LEU A 152 -21.84 6.32 -3.91
C LEU A 152 -22.41 7.01 -5.16
N LYS A 153 -21.92 6.67 -6.34
CA LYS A 153 -22.39 7.20 -7.62
C LYS A 153 -23.18 6.13 -8.37
N PRO A 154 -24.07 6.52 -9.30
CA PRO A 154 -24.69 5.57 -10.20
C PRO A 154 -23.62 4.72 -10.90
N LYS A 155 -23.90 3.42 -11.07
CA LYS A 155 -22.98 2.50 -11.72
C LYS A 155 -22.59 3.04 -13.09
N THR A 156 -21.29 3.20 -13.29
CA THR A 156 -20.68 3.69 -14.52
C THR A 156 -19.51 2.79 -14.89
N PHE A 157 -19.09 2.87 -16.15
CA PHE A 157 -17.88 2.22 -16.62
C PHE A 157 -16.67 2.88 -15.95
N ILE A 158 -15.84 2.08 -15.28
CA ILE A 158 -14.64 2.56 -14.59
C ILE A 158 -13.42 2.07 -15.35
N ASP A 159 -12.76 2.95 -16.09
CA ASP A 159 -11.56 2.62 -16.84
C ASP A 159 -10.27 2.78 -16.01
N THR A 160 -9.15 2.35 -16.59
CA THR A 160 -7.82 2.48 -15.98
C THR A 160 -7.48 3.95 -15.71
N ALA A 161 -7.80 4.86 -16.65
CA ALA A 161 -7.48 6.28 -16.54
C ALA A 161 -8.17 6.94 -15.34
N PHE A 162 -9.43 6.58 -15.07
CA PHE A 162 -10.18 7.04 -13.91
C PHE A 162 -9.50 6.64 -12.60
N LEU A 163 -9.12 5.36 -12.46
CA LEU A 163 -8.49 4.86 -11.23
C LEU A 163 -7.09 5.46 -11.04
N ILE A 164 -6.27 5.50 -12.10
CA ILE A 164 -4.92 6.07 -12.01
C ILE A 164 -4.96 7.59 -11.79
N GLY A 165 -5.92 8.31 -12.38
CA GLY A 165 -6.16 9.73 -12.11
C GLY A 165 -6.60 10.03 -10.67
N LYS A 166 -6.96 9.01 -9.89
CA LYS A 166 -7.24 9.08 -8.45
C LYS A 166 -6.10 8.58 -7.58
N SER A 167 -5.00 8.17 -8.19
CA SER A 167 -3.89 7.50 -7.53
C SER A 167 -2.59 8.31 -7.64
N LEU A 168 -1.59 7.89 -6.88
CA LEU A 168 -0.21 8.33 -7.00
C LEU A 168 0.68 7.11 -7.28
N PRO A 169 1.70 7.21 -8.17
CA PRO A 169 2.69 6.15 -8.34
C PRO A 169 3.36 5.87 -7.00
N ILE A 170 3.69 4.60 -6.72
CA ILE A 170 4.27 4.22 -5.44
C ILE A 170 5.57 4.97 -5.13
N SER A 171 6.39 5.28 -6.15
CA SER A 171 7.59 6.09 -5.94
C SER A 171 7.26 7.51 -5.44
N CYS A 172 6.14 8.10 -5.87
CA CYS A 172 5.73 9.45 -5.45
C CYS A 172 5.49 9.52 -3.93
N TRP A 173 5.12 8.39 -3.29
CA TRP A 173 5.00 8.26 -1.83
C TRP A 173 6.33 8.24 -1.08
N PHE A 174 7.47 8.20 -1.77
CA PHE A 174 8.79 8.18 -1.12
C PHE A 174 9.79 9.16 -1.75
N CYS A 175 9.47 9.69 -2.93
CA CYS A 175 10.26 10.70 -3.63
C CYS A 175 9.75 12.13 -3.36
N CYS A 176 8.56 12.30 -2.80
CA CYS A 176 7.95 13.63 -2.68
C CYS A 176 8.60 14.43 -1.54
N PRO A 177 9.06 15.67 -1.80
CA PRO A 177 9.65 16.54 -0.75
C PRO A 177 8.71 16.89 0.40
N LEU A 178 7.39 16.72 0.22
CA LEU A 178 6.40 16.92 1.28
C LEU A 178 6.52 15.88 2.40
N ILE A 179 7.13 14.73 2.11
CA ILE A 179 7.41 13.67 3.07
C ILE A 179 8.76 14.01 3.71
N ASN A 180 8.77 15.10 4.47
CA ASN A 180 9.94 15.56 5.20
C ASN A 180 9.86 15.18 6.68
N ARG A 181 11.00 15.30 7.38
CA ARG A 181 11.16 14.87 8.78
C ARG A 181 10.97 15.99 9.78
N THR A 182 10.62 17.19 9.33
CA THR A 182 10.47 18.34 10.22
C THR A 182 9.25 18.14 11.13
N PRO A 183 9.22 18.75 12.33
CA PRO A 183 8.00 18.82 13.13
C PRO A 183 6.85 19.39 12.28
N GLY A 184 5.74 18.65 12.18
CA GLY A 184 4.62 18.97 11.28
C GLY A 184 4.73 18.41 9.85
N GLY A 185 5.81 17.68 9.55
CA GLY A 185 6.06 16.93 8.32
C GLY A 185 5.47 15.51 8.32
N GLY A 186 5.90 14.69 7.35
CA GLY A 186 5.52 13.28 7.22
C GLY A 186 4.43 13.02 6.17
N PHE A 187 3.70 11.91 6.31
CA PHE A 187 2.67 11.54 5.35
C PHE A 187 1.43 12.43 5.47
N LEU A 188 1.12 13.02 6.62
CA LEU A 188 -0.11 13.82 6.76
C LEU A 188 -0.15 15.05 5.82
N PRO A 189 0.88 15.92 5.77
CA PRO A 189 0.91 17.02 4.78
C PRO A 189 0.91 16.53 3.34
N PHE A 190 1.65 15.45 3.04
CA PHE A 190 1.67 14.83 1.72
C PHE A 190 0.28 14.35 1.31
N LEU A 191 -0.41 13.61 2.19
CA LEU A 191 -1.74 13.10 1.90
C LEU A 191 -2.76 14.23 1.79
N ASN A 192 -2.71 15.26 2.65
CA ASN A 192 -3.57 16.44 2.56
C ASN A 192 -3.40 17.19 1.22
N ASN A 193 -2.18 17.19 0.66
CA ASN A 193 -1.91 17.85 -0.60
C ASN A 193 -2.49 17.10 -1.81
N TYR A 194 -2.49 15.77 -1.78
CA TYR A 194 -2.90 14.94 -2.93
C TYR A 194 -4.27 14.30 -2.81
N PHE A 195 -4.79 14.21 -1.59
CA PHE A 195 -6.06 13.59 -1.25
C PHE A 195 -6.85 14.53 -0.33
N ASN A 196 -8.17 14.62 -0.54
CA ASN A 196 -9.02 15.40 0.33
C ASN A 196 -9.24 14.63 1.64
N LEU A 197 -8.38 14.91 2.62
CA LEU A 197 -8.29 14.21 3.90
C LEU A 197 -9.19 14.80 5.00
N SER A 198 -10.28 15.49 4.67
CA SER A 198 -11.15 16.15 5.66
C SER A 198 -11.61 15.23 6.82
N ASP A 199 -11.54 13.91 6.65
CA ASP A 199 -11.93 12.89 7.63
C ASP A 199 -10.76 12.15 8.33
N TYR A 200 -9.49 12.56 8.13
CA TYR A 200 -8.31 11.71 8.42
C TYR A 200 -7.28 12.29 9.41
N SER A 201 -7.60 13.32 10.19
CA SER A 201 -6.58 14.16 10.85
C SER A 201 -5.52 13.39 11.66
N GLU A 202 -5.87 12.22 12.22
CA GLU A 202 -4.93 11.35 12.95
C GLU A 202 -4.99 9.85 12.57
N GLN A 203 -5.81 9.45 11.60
CA GLN A 203 -5.98 8.03 11.28
C GLN A 203 -4.67 7.43 10.76
N GLY A 204 -4.31 6.24 11.26
CA GLY A 204 -3.08 5.53 10.91
C GLY A 204 -1.81 6.12 11.50
N GLN A 205 -1.90 7.15 12.36
CA GLN A 205 -0.74 7.73 13.05
C GLN A 205 -0.57 7.12 14.44
N TYR A 206 0.67 6.80 14.80
CA TYR A 206 1.03 6.25 16.10
C TYR A 206 2.21 7.01 16.70
N LYS A 207 2.10 7.38 17.98
CA LYS A 207 3.20 7.98 18.75
C LYS A 207 4.13 6.92 19.36
N VAL A 208 3.61 5.71 19.57
CA VAL A 208 4.32 4.56 20.12
C VAL A 208 4.00 3.37 19.25
N LEU A 209 5.03 2.61 18.85
CA LEU A 209 4.84 1.37 18.09
C LEU A 209 4.17 0.31 18.99
N PRO A 210 3.20 -0.46 18.45
CA PRO A 210 2.74 -1.69 19.10
C PRO A 210 3.92 -2.61 19.43
N PHE A 211 3.81 -3.35 20.53
CA PHE A 211 4.90 -4.19 21.03
C PHE A 211 5.33 -5.24 19.99
N GLU A 212 4.36 -5.80 19.28
CA GLU A 212 4.54 -6.82 18.26
C GLU A 212 5.38 -6.27 17.10
N ILE A 213 5.07 -5.05 16.65
CA ILE A 213 5.79 -4.39 15.55
C ILE A 213 7.19 -3.97 15.99
N SER A 214 7.35 -3.46 17.22
CA SER A 214 8.66 -3.15 17.78
C SER A 214 9.55 -4.40 17.86
N ASN A 215 9.00 -5.52 18.33
CA ASN A 215 9.71 -6.79 18.40
C ASN A 215 10.07 -7.33 17.01
N LEU A 216 9.15 -7.24 16.04
CA LEU A 216 9.40 -7.59 14.65
C LEU A 216 10.57 -6.79 14.05
N ILE A 217 10.59 -5.47 14.24
CA ILE A 217 11.67 -4.58 13.78
C ILE A 217 13.00 -4.97 14.42
N GLN A 218 13.02 -5.26 15.72
CA GLN A 218 14.24 -5.70 16.41
C GLN A 218 14.78 -7.00 15.82
N LYS A 219 13.90 -7.95 15.49
CA LYS A 219 14.31 -9.20 14.82
C LYS A 219 14.85 -8.97 13.42
N PHE A 220 14.21 -8.10 12.62
CA PHE A 220 14.74 -7.72 11.31
C PHE A 220 16.13 -7.09 11.38
N ARG A 221 16.39 -6.30 12.43
CA ARG A 221 17.71 -5.70 12.70
C ARG A 221 18.72 -6.69 13.28
N SER A 222 18.30 -7.89 13.69
CA SER A 222 19.17 -8.92 14.25
C SER A 222 19.72 -9.84 13.16
N ASP A 223 20.98 -10.27 13.30
CA ASP A 223 21.64 -11.16 12.33
C ASP A 223 21.09 -12.61 12.32
N ASN A 224 19.98 -12.88 13.03
CA ASN A 224 19.39 -14.22 13.12
C ASN A 224 17.94 -14.27 12.54
N PRO A 225 17.80 -14.43 11.22
CA PRO A 225 16.51 -14.47 10.54
C PRO A 225 15.66 -15.70 10.91
N GLU A 226 16.25 -16.78 11.45
CA GLU A 226 15.47 -17.96 11.89
C GLU A 226 14.51 -17.63 13.04
N SER A 227 14.82 -16.60 13.85
CA SER A 227 14.00 -16.16 14.97
C SER A 227 12.65 -15.53 14.57
N ILE A 228 12.46 -15.21 13.28
CA ILE A 228 11.25 -14.57 12.76
C ILE A 228 10.13 -15.62 12.55
N TRP A 229 10.48 -16.88 12.26
CA TRP A 229 9.49 -17.93 12.00
C TRP A 229 8.63 -18.28 13.22
N ASP A 230 9.15 -18.07 14.43
CA ASP A 230 8.42 -18.29 15.69
C ASP A 230 7.55 -17.09 16.11
N PHE A 231 7.42 -16.07 15.26
CA PHE A 231 6.64 -14.89 15.59
C PHE A 231 5.14 -15.21 15.54
N GLN A 232 4.52 -15.26 16.73
CA GLN A 232 3.07 -15.32 16.86
C GLN A 232 2.51 -13.91 16.78
N PHE A 233 1.75 -13.64 15.71
CA PHE A 233 0.96 -12.43 15.62
C PHE A 233 -0.41 -12.64 16.25
N ASP A 234 -0.94 -11.55 16.84
CA ASP A 234 -2.31 -11.49 17.32
C ASP A 234 -3.35 -11.74 16.23
N GLU A 235 -4.60 -11.94 16.64
CA GLU A 235 -5.78 -12.11 15.76
C GLU A 235 -5.85 -11.05 14.63
N ASP A 236 -5.37 -9.84 14.89
CA ASP A 236 -5.40 -8.68 13.97
C ASP A 236 -4.63 -8.88 12.64
N TYR A 237 -3.79 -9.93 12.55
CA TYR A 237 -2.96 -10.23 11.38
C TYR A 237 -3.34 -11.55 10.69
N LYS A 238 -4.35 -12.28 11.19
CA LYS A 238 -4.69 -13.63 10.72
C LYS A 238 -5.11 -13.74 9.25
N ASP A 239 -5.56 -12.63 8.67
CA ASP A 239 -6.15 -12.56 7.32
C ASP A 239 -5.30 -11.75 6.33
N LEU A 240 -4.02 -11.52 6.65
CA LEU A 240 -3.08 -10.82 5.77
C LEU A 240 -2.15 -11.81 5.06
N LYS A 241 -1.67 -11.43 3.88
CA LYS A 241 -0.60 -12.13 3.16
C LYS A 241 0.78 -11.72 3.63
N GLY A 242 0.92 -10.54 4.23
CA GLY A 242 2.18 -10.13 4.81
C GLY A 242 2.20 -8.74 5.44
N ILE A 243 3.33 -8.43 6.05
CA ILE A 243 3.66 -7.13 6.64
C ILE A 243 4.94 -6.63 5.99
N ILE A 244 4.92 -5.38 5.52
CA ILE A 244 6.11 -4.66 5.07
C ILE A 244 6.39 -3.50 6.03
N VAL A 245 7.65 -3.36 6.43
CA VAL A 245 8.12 -2.28 7.31
C VAL A 245 9.20 -1.48 6.59
N ILE A 246 9.01 -0.18 6.49
CA ILE A 246 9.96 0.75 5.88
C ILE A 246 10.56 1.61 7.00
N ASP A 247 11.85 1.44 7.21
CA ASP A 247 12.64 2.14 8.22
C ASP A 247 13.41 3.32 7.64
N ILE A 248 12.86 4.51 7.80
CA ILE A 248 13.50 5.75 7.38
C ILE A 248 14.17 6.50 8.53
N GLU A 249 14.48 5.90 9.69
CA GLU A 249 15.10 6.63 10.81
C GLU A 249 16.41 7.36 10.43
N ASN A 250 17.18 6.83 9.46
CA ASN A 250 18.51 7.34 9.07
C ASN A 250 18.67 7.62 7.55
N GLU A 251 17.69 8.21 6.86
CA GLU A 251 17.86 8.63 5.46
C GLU A 251 18.15 10.13 5.39
N THR A 252 19.29 10.53 4.84
CA THR A 252 19.49 11.92 4.42
C THR A 252 18.58 12.21 3.24
N THR A 253 17.80 13.29 3.34
CA THR A 253 17.03 13.83 2.23
C THR A 253 17.99 14.51 1.26
N ASP A 254 18.66 13.72 0.42
CA ASP A 254 19.45 14.20 -0.71
C ASP A 254 18.61 14.23 -1.99
#